data_AF-A0AAW1YRA1-F1
#
_entry.id   AF-A0AAW1YRA1-F1
#
_cell.length_a   1.000
_cell.length_b   1.000
_cell.length_c   1.000
_cell.angle_alpha   90.00
_cell.angle_beta   90.00
_cell.angle_gamma   90.00
#
_symmetry.space_group_name_H-M   'P 1'
#
loop_
_entity.id
_entity.type
_entity.pdbx_description
1 polymer ?
#
loop_
_entity_poly.entity_id
_entity_poly.type
_entity_poly.pdbx_seq_one_letter_code
_entity_poly.pdbx_strand_id
1 'polypeptide(L)' 'MVDAVDTTGAGDAFVAGILSQLAVDLSLLQNEDKLRDALLFANACGALTVTGRGAIPALPTREAVLNVMLKSVA' A
#
# COMPACT_ATOMS: atom_id res chain seq x y z
N MET A 1 -4.16 -8.35 -9.65
CA MET A 1 -5.59 -8.02 -9.57
C MET A 1 -6.13 -8.60 -8.28
N VAL A 2 -6.99 -7.90 -7.54
CA VAL A 2 -7.58 -8.36 -6.27
C VAL A 2 -9.10 -8.44 -6.41
N ASP A 3 -9.72 -9.31 -5.62
CA ASP A 3 -11.18 -9.39 -5.54
C ASP A 3 -11.69 -8.36 -4.52
N ALA A 4 -12.33 -7.30 -5.03
CA ALA A 4 -12.84 -6.22 -4.19
C ALA A 4 -14.14 -6.63 -3.48
N VAL A 5 -14.16 -6.50 -2.15
CA VAL A 5 -15.30 -6.74 -1.27
C VAL A 5 -15.95 -5.43 -0.82
N ASP A 6 -15.13 -4.45 -0.44
CA ASP A 6 -15.57 -3.12 0.03
C ASP A 6 -14.45 -2.10 -0.24
N THR A 7 -14.74 -1.03 -0.98
CA THR A 7 -13.73 -0.05 -1.37
C THR A 7 -13.45 1.02 -0.30
N THR A 8 -14.21 1.04 0.78
CA THR A 8 -14.09 2.04 1.85
C THR A 8 -12.70 1.98 2.52
N GLY A 9 -12.02 3.12 2.61
CA GLY A 9 -10.70 3.24 3.23
C GLY A 9 -9.49 2.96 2.31
N ALA A 10 -9.70 2.56 1.06
CA ALA A 10 -8.59 2.28 0.13
C ALA A 10 -7.69 3.50 -0.13
N GLY A 11 -8.29 4.70 -0.24
CA GLY A 11 -7.55 5.95 -0.39
C GLY A 11 -6.73 6.31 0.86
N ASP A 12 -7.33 6.13 2.04
CA ASP A 12 -6.63 6.35 3.31
C ASP A 12 -5.47 5.37 3.48
N ALA A 13 -5.66 4.10 3.10
CA ALA A 13 -4.62 3.09 3.10
C ALA A 13 -3.47 3.41 2.13
N PHE A 14 -3.78 3.92 0.94
CA PHE A 14 -2.78 4.39 -0.02
C PHE A 14 -1.97 5.57 0.56
N VAL A 15 -2.65 6.59 1.08
CA VAL A 15 -1.98 7.77 1.67
C VAL A 15 -1.14 7.37 2.87
N ALA A 16 -1.67 6.53 3.77
CA ALA A 16 -0.92 5.98 4.89
C ALA A 16 0.30 5.17 4.43
N GLY A 17 0.16 4.40 3.35
CA GLY A 17 1.26 3.70 2.69
C GLY A 17 2.39 4.64 2.29
N ILE A 18 2.10 5.72 1.56
CA ILE A 18 3.09 6.73 1.16
C ILE A 18 3.71 7.41 2.38
N LEU A 19 2.89 7.87 3.33
CA LEU A 19 3.37 8.53 4.54
C LEU A 19 4.29 7.62 5.35
N SER A 20 4.01 6.32 5.41
CA SER A 20 4.87 5.35 6.10
C SER A 20 6.27 5.24 5.47
N GLN A 21 6.38 5.33 4.14
CA GLN A 21 7.67 5.31 3.45
C GLN A 21 8.41 6.64 3.61
N LEU A 22 7.68 7.76 3.50
CA LEU A 22 8.24 9.11 3.70
C LEU A 22 8.77 9.32 5.12
N ALA A 23 8.10 8.75 6.11
CA ALA A 23 8.54 8.82 7.51
C ALA A 23 9.88 8.11 7.74
N VAL A 24 10.25 7.16 6.87
CA VAL A 24 11.53 6.45 6.91
C VAL A 24 12.61 7.18 6.10
N ASP A 25 12.26 7.66 4.90
CA ASP A 25 13.22 8.30 4.00
C ASP A 25 12.57 9.41 3.15
N LEU A 26 12.73 10.67 3.55
CA LEU A 26 12.24 11.83 2.77
C LEU A 26 13.01 12.02 1.44
N SER A 27 14.21 11.44 1.29
CA SER A 27 14.98 11.58 0.04
C SER A 27 14.31 10.86 -1.13
N LEU A 28 13.36 9.95 -0.87
CA LEU A 28 12.58 9.30 -1.92
C LEU A 28 11.83 10.30 -2.80
N LEU A 29 11.49 11.50 -2.29
CA LEU A 29 10.82 12.54 -3.09
C LEU A 29 11.72 13.12 -4.20
N GLN A 30 13.03 12.95 -4.08
CA GLN A 30 14.03 13.45 -5.02
C GLN A 30 14.60 12.35 -5.93
N ASN A 31 14.08 11.12 -5.81
CA ASN A 31 14.56 9.98 -6.57
C ASN A 31 13.35 9.21 -7.14
N GLU A 32 13.22 9.22 -8.46
CA GLU A 32 12.07 8.62 -9.14
C GLU A 32 11.91 7.12 -8.84
N ASP A 33 13.00 6.35 -8.82
CA ASP A 33 12.95 4.91 -8.57
C ASP A 33 12.46 4.61 -7.16
N LYS A 34 13.00 5.32 -6.15
CA LYS A 34 12.53 5.21 -4.76
C LYS A 34 11.07 5.64 -4.61
N LEU A 35 10.66 6.71 -5.30
CA LEU A 35 9.28 7.18 -5.29
C LEU A 35 8.35 6.14 -5.93
N ARG A 36 8.79 5.50 -7.02
CA ARG A 36 8.06 4.43 -7.70
C ARG A 36 7.87 3.22 -6.79
N ASP A 37 8.90 2.81 -6.05
CA ASP A 37 8.80 1.72 -5.06
C ASP A 37 7.82 2.07 -3.93
N ALA A 38 7.86 3.31 -3.43
CA ALA A 38 6.92 3.78 -2.42
C ALA A 38 5.47 3.80 -2.93
N LEU A 39 5.26 4.20 -4.19
CA LEU A 39 3.96 4.17 -4.86
C LEU A 39 3.45 2.74 -5.06
N LEU A 40 4.33 1.79 -5.39
CA LEU A 40 3.97 0.37 -5.47
C LEU A 40 3.54 -0.18 -4.11
N PHE A 41 4.26 0.16 -3.05
CA PHE A 41 3.86 -0.19 -1.68
C PHE A 41 2.48 0.37 -1.31
N ALA A 42 2.24 1.65 -1.61
CA ALA A 42 0.96 2.30 -1.33
C ALA A 42 -0.20 1.71 -2.16
N ASN A 43 0.03 1.37 -3.42
CA ASN A 43 -0.95 0.67 -4.25
C ASN A 43 -1.29 -0.69 -3.66
N ALA A 44 -0.30 -1.43 -3.16
CA ALA A 44 -0.53 -2.71 -2.49
C ALA A 44 -1.32 -2.53 -1.17
N CYS A 45 -1.08 -1.45 -0.41
CA CYS A 45 -1.92 -1.11 0.75
C CYS A 45 -3.39 -0.93 0.36
N GLY A 46 -3.66 -0.05 -0.61
CA GLY A 46 -5.03 0.21 -1.07
C GLY A 46 -5.70 -1.03 -1.65
N ALA A 47 -4.98 -1.82 -2.44
CA ALA A 47 -5.49 -3.06 -3.03
C ALA A 47 -5.82 -4.12 -1.98
N LEU A 48 -5.02 -4.26 -0.92
CA LEU A 48 -5.34 -5.20 0.16
C LEU A 48 -6.53 -4.72 1.00
N THR A 49 -6.64 -3.41 1.25
CA THR A 49 -7.75 -2.85 2.02
C THR A 49 -9.10 -3.17 1.38
N VAL A 50 -9.20 -3.16 0.05
CA VAL A 50 -10.49 -3.45 -0.60
C VAL A 50 -10.95 -4.91 -0.47
N THR A 51 -10.10 -5.81 0.00
CA THR A 51 -10.44 -7.24 0.19
C THR A 51 -11.12 -7.51 1.54
N GLY A 52 -11.10 -6.55 2.48
CA GLY A 52 -11.76 -6.61 3.77
C GLY A 52 -12.95 -5.65 3.86
N ARG A 53 -13.77 -5.76 4.91
CA ARG A 53 -14.88 -4.83 5.16
C ARG A 53 -14.52 -3.75 6.17
N GLY A 54 -14.89 -2.51 5.85
CA GLY A 54 -14.71 -1.34 6.70
C GLY A 54 -13.29 -0.77 6.67
N ALA A 55 -13.18 0.56 6.62
CA ALA A 55 -11.92 1.29 6.40
C ALA A 55 -10.76 0.85 7.31
N ILE A 56 -10.88 1.11 8.61
CA ILE A 56 -9.80 0.84 9.58
C ILE A 56 -9.60 -0.67 9.82
N PRO A 57 -10.66 -1.48 10.03
CA PRO A 57 -10.49 -2.92 10.24
C PRO A 57 -9.85 -3.66 9.05
N ALA A 58 -10.00 -3.14 7.83
CA ALA A 58 -9.41 -3.72 6.63
C ALA A 58 -8.00 -3.21 6.30
N LEU A 59 -7.38 -2.36 7.13
CA LEU A 59 -6.00 -1.93 6.92
C LEU A 59 -5.04 -3.13 6.98
N PRO A 60 -4.16 -3.31 5.98
CA PRO A 60 -3.24 -4.43 5.96
C PRO A 60 -2.07 -4.22 6.93
N THR A 61 -1.47 -5.32 7.36
CA THR A 61 -0.17 -5.28 8.04
C THR A 61 0.94 -5.06 7.01
N ARG A 62 2.07 -4.48 7.44
CA ARG A 62 3.25 -4.31 6.58
C ARG A 62 3.72 -5.62 5.96
N GLU A 63 3.66 -6.72 6.73
CA GLU A 63 4.02 -8.05 6.26
C GLU A 63 3.10 -8.54 5.14
N ALA A 64 1.78 -8.33 5.27
CA ALA A 64 0.82 -8.70 4.22
C ALA A 64 1.10 -7.95 2.90
N VAL A 65 1.41 -6.65 2.99
CA VAL A 65 1.77 -5.82 1.83
C VAL A 65 3.02 -6.36 1.14
N LEU A 66 4.10 -6.62 1.89
CA LEU A 66 5.35 -7.15 1.34
C LEU A 66 5.16 -8.53 0.70
N ASN A 67 4.36 -9.41 1.31
CA ASN A 67 4.06 -10.72 0.76
C ASN A 67 3.35 -10.62 -0.61
N VAL A 68 2.45 -9.66 -0.80
CA VAL A 68 1.80 -9.43 -2.10
C VAL A 68 2.77 -8.84 -3.12
N MET A 69 3.65 -7.94 -2.72
CA MET A 69 4.66 -7.37 -3.61
C MET A 69 5.63 -8.44 -4.11
N LEU A 70 6.08 -9.36 -3.24
CA LEU A 70 6.95 -10.47 -3.63
C LEU A 70 6.27 -11.45 -4.60
N LYS A 71 4.98 -11.74 -4.40
CA LYS A 71 4.19 -12.60 -5.30
C LYS A 71 3.95 -11.98 -6.69
N SER A 72 4.08 -10.66 -6.81
CA SER A 72 3.84 -9.95 -8.07
C SER A 72 5.08 -9.88 -8.98
N VAL A 73 6.25 -10.30 -8.49
CA VAL A 73 7.53 -10.31 -9.22
C VAL A 73 7.93 -11.73 -9.69
N ALA A 74 7.15 -12.75 -9.33
CA ALA A 74 7.33 -14.15 -9.71
C ALA A 74 6.43 -14.56 -10.88
#